data_AF-A0A951PLZ2-F1
#
_entry.id   AF-A0A951PLZ2-F1
#
_cell.length_a   1.000
_cell.length_b   1.000
_cell.length_c   1.000
_cell.angle_alpha   90.00
_cell.angle_beta   90.00
_cell.angle_gamma   90.00
#
_symmetry.space_group_name_H-M   'P 1'
#
loop_
_entity.id
_entity.type
_entity.pdbx_description
1 polymer ?
#
loop_
_entity_poly.entity_id
_entity_poly.type
_entity_poly.pdbx_seq_one_letter_code
_entity_poly.pdbx_strand_id
1 'polypeptide(L)'
;MAIILTPEEIAQYRSAWANNPKAIADLDVIEACDGDLQRASRVLSRRAGAEDDRFVSNRLEQGLKQCRDAICEKEFKDDLLPELLEVVKESLAANSQSFLVALEIPVALYITKVGVNNFCKSSDLSLEGQKRKFLCLNWAGGLADLKEQYTSLELQKQSSDWWIND
;
A
#
# COMPACT_ATOMS: atom_id res chain seq x y z
N MET A 1 -1.92 -3.08 -5.19
CA MET A 1 -2.63 -3.88 -4.18
C MET A 1 -3.55 -2.97 -3.39
N ALA A 2 -4.87 -3.05 -3.52
CA ALA A 2 -5.78 -2.31 -2.63
C ALA A 2 -6.39 -3.31 -1.65
N ILE A 3 -5.91 -3.32 -0.41
CA ILE A 3 -6.62 -3.99 0.68
C ILE A 3 -7.35 -2.91 1.45
N ILE A 4 -8.68 -3.02 1.47
CA ILE A 4 -9.59 -2.09 2.10
C ILE A 4 -10.21 -2.79 3.31
N LEU A 5 -10.15 -2.13 4.47
CA LEU A 5 -10.91 -2.52 5.65
C LEU A 5 -12.28 -1.84 5.64
N THR A 6 -13.33 -2.59 5.96
CA THR A 6 -14.66 -2.01 6.13
C THR A 6 -14.76 -1.26 7.47
N PRO A 7 -15.70 -0.33 7.61
CA PRO A 7 -15.93 0.35 8.89
C PRO A 7 -16.20 -0.62 10.05
N GLU A 8 -16.90 -1.73 9.78
CA GLU A 8 -17.19 -2.77 10.77
C GLU A 8 -15.92 -3.48 11.23
N GLU A 9 -15.03 -3.85 10.30
CA GLU A 9 -13.72 -4.43 10.64
C GLU A 9 -12.88 -3.45 11.47
N ILE A 10 -12.83 -2.17 11.09
CA ILE A 10 -12.11 -1.13 11.84
C ILE A 10 -12.67 -0.98 13.26
N ALA A 11 -14.00 -1.01 13.43
CA ALA A 11 -14.63 -0.94 14.75
C ALA A 11 -14.31 -2.18 15.63
N GLN A 12 -14.25 -3.36 15.02
CA GLN A 12 -13.82 -4.59 15.70
C GLN A 12 -12.36 -4.47 16.16
N TYR A 13 -11.46 -4.03 15.28
CA TYR A 13 -10.04 -3.84 15.65
C TYR A 13 -9.85 -2.74 16.69
N ARG A 14 -10.60 -1.64 16.64
CA ARG A 14 -10.59 -0.62 17.70
C ARG A 14 -10.96 -1.21 19.06
N SER A 15 -11.96 -2.09 19.08
CA SER A 15 -12.38 -2.75 20.33
C SER A 15 -11.32 -3.73 20.83
N ALA A 16 -10.72 -4.52 19.93
CA ALA A 16 -9.64 -5.46 20.25
C ALA A 16 -8.37 -4.77 20.76
N TRP A 17 -8.10 -3.54 20.30
CA TRP A 17 -6.90 -2.77 20.63
C TRP A 17 -7.17 -1.55 21.53
N ALA A 18 -8.26 -1.55 22.28
CA ALA A 18 -8.64 -0.44 23.15
C ALA A 18 -7.52 -0.02 24.15
N ASN A 19 -6.66 -0.96 24.54
CA ASN A 19 -5.54 -0.72 25.45
C ASN A 19 -4.22 -0.33 24.74
N ASN A 20 -4.21 -0.21 23.41
CA ASN A 20 -3.04 0.15 22.62
C ASN A 20 -3.26 1.49 21.90
N PRO A 21 -2.84 2.63 22.49
CA PRO A 21 -3.11 3.96 21.93
C PRO A 21 -2.43 4.18 20.58
N LYS A 22 -1.29 3.54 20.32
CA LYS A 22 -0.63 3.57 18.99
C LYS A 22 -1.51 2.90 17.96
N ALA A 23 -2.07 1.73 18.26
CA ALA A 23 -2.95 1.01 17.36
C ALA A 23 -4.23 1.79 17.05
N ILE A 24 -4.83 2.45 18.05
CA ILE A 24 -5.98 3.33 17.84
C ILE A 24 -5.63 4.50 16.91
N ALA A 25 -4.49 5.18 17.14
CA ALA A 25 -4.05 6.28 16.30
C ALA A 25 -3.77 5.86 14.85
N ASP A 26 -3.17 4.67 14.65
CA ASP A 26 -2.94 4.13 13.31
C ASP A 26 -4.26 3.73 12.63
N LEU A 27 -5.24 3.20 13.38
CA LEU A 27 -6.59 2.92 12.88
C LEU A 27 -7.34 4.19 12.44
N ASP A 28 -7.16 5.32 13.15
CA ASP A 28 -7.73 6.60 12.73
C ASP A 28 -7.16 7.06 11.38
N VAL A 29 -5.87 6.81 11.13
CA VAL A 29 -5.25 7.09 9.83
C VAL A 29 -5.79 6.17 8.74
N ILE A 30 -6.02 4.90 9.05
CA ILE A 30 -6.59 3.92 8.12
C ILE A 30 -8.03 4.32 7.75
N GLU A 31 -8.86 4.67 8.72
CA GLU A 31 -10.23 5.14 8.50
C GLU A 31 -10.25 6.43 7.65
N ALA A 32 -9.37 7.39 7.94
CA ALA A 32 -9.21 8.61 7.13
C ALA A 32 -8.68 8.34 5.70
N CYS A 33 -8.14 7.15 5.45
CA CYS A 33 -7.71 6.69 4.14
C CYS A 33 -8.75 5.80 3.46
N ASP A 34 -10.03 5.87 3.86
CA ASP A 34 -11.13 5.06 3.32
C ASP A 34 -10.91 3.55 3.54
N GLY A 35 -10.22 3.19 4.62
CA GLY A 35 -9.84 1.81 4.93
C GLY A 35 -8.69 1.25 4.08
N ASP A 36 -8.11 2.02 3.15
CA ASP A 36 -7.03 1.57 2.27
C ASP A 36 -5.69 1.47 3.03
N LEU A 37 -5.24 0.24 3.26
CA LEU A 37 -4.00 -0.04 3.98
C LEU A 37 -2.74 0.47 3.26
N GLN A 38 -2.70 0.49 1.92
CA GLN A 38 -1.55 1.03 1.18
C GLN A 38 -1.48 2.54 1.32
N ARG A 39 -2.63 3.21 1.20
CA ARG A 39 -2.71 4.67 1.36
C ARG A 39 -2.35 5.06 2.79
N ALA A 40 -2.88 4.37 3.79
CA ALA A 40 -2.55 4.58 5.19
C ALA A 40 -1.05 4.37 5.47
N SER A 41 -0.47 3.28 4.93
CA SER A 41 0.97 2.99 5.06
C SER A 41 1.85 4.12 4.53
N ARG A 42 1.50 4.72 3.39
CA ARG A 42 2.23 5.89 2.86
C ARG A 42 2.14 7.10 3.78
N VAL A 43 0.98 7.33 4.39
CA VAL A 43 0.79 8.44 5.35
C VAL A 43 1.61 8.19 6.61
N LEU A 44 1.56 6.99 7.18
CA LEU A 44 2.28 6.61 8.39
C LEU A 44 3.80 6.63 8.19
N SER A 45 4.30 6.07 7.08
CA SER A 45 5.74 6.13 6.76
C SER A 45 6.25 7.58 6.65
N ARG A 46 5.48 8.47 6.00
CA ARG A 46 5.87 9.89 5.90
C ARG A 46 5.88 10.60 7.26
N ARG A 47 4.89 10.32 8.12
CA ARG A 47 4.88 10.84 9.50
C ARG A 47 6.08 10.35 10.31
N ALA A 48 6.59 9.16 9.99
CA ALA A 48 7.79 8.58 10.59
C ALA A 48 9.12 9.02 9.94
N GLY A 49 9.09 10.03 9.05
CA GLY A 49 10.30 10.61 8.45
C GLY A 49 10.80 9.91 7.17
N ALA A 50 9.99 9.02 6.57
CA ALA A 50 10.34 8.49 5.25
C ALA A 50 10.32 9.61 4.20
N GLU A 51 11.35 9.65 3.35
CA GLU A 51 11.39 10.57 2.22
C GLU A 51 10.20 10.34 1.27
N ASP A 52 9.59 11.44 0.82
CA ASP A 52 8.49 11.43 -0.15
C ASP A 52 9.05 11.21 -1.56
N ASP A 53 9.69 10.07 -1.75
CA ASP A 53 10.00 9.64 -3.10
C ASP A 53 8.70 9.17 -3.74
N ARG A 54 8.18 10.01 -4.66
CA ARG A 54 6.89 9.83 -5.34
C ARG A 54 6.78 8.49 -6.07
N PHE A 55 7.89 7.77 -6.23
CA PHE A 55 7.98 6.45 -6.85
C PHE A 55 7.86 5.28 -5.85
N VAL A 56 8.02 5.50 -4.55
CA VAL A 56 7.97 4.45 -3.52
C VAL A 56 6.52 4.24 -3.07
N SER A 57 5.73 3.68 -3.98
CA SER A 57 4.33 3.33 -3.77
C SER A 57 4.12 2.05 -2.94
N ASN A 58 5.20 1.37 -2.56
CA ASN A 58 5.21 0.00 -2.04
C ASN A 58 5.56 -0.10 -0.55
N ARG A 59 5.25 0.91 0.28
CA ARG A 59 5.63 0.92 1.71
C ARG A 59 5.10 -0.29 2.48
N LEU A 60 3.82 -0.60 2.33
CA LEU A 60 3.21 -1.79 2.95
C LEU A 60 3.90 -3.08 2.47
N GLU A 61 4.22 -3.15 1.19
CA GLU A 61 4.86 -4.31 0.55
C GLU A 61 6.27 -4.53 1.08
N GLN A 62 7.03 -3.46 1.35
CA GLN A 62 8.32 -3.54 2.01
C GLN A 62 8.19 -4.10 3.43
N GLY A 63 7.23 -3.61 4.21
CA GLY A 63 6.96 -4.14 5.55
C GLY A 63 6.56 -5.62 5.53
N LEU A 64 5.70 -6.02 4.58
CA LEU A 64 5.29 -7.42 4.42
C LEU A 64 6.46 -8.33 4.04
N LYS A 65 7.33 -7.91 3.12
CA LYS A 65 8.53 -8.67 2.76
C LYS A 65 9.47 -8.84 3.95
N GLN A 66 9.66 -7.78 4.73
CA GLN A 66 10.52 -7.80 5.91
C GLN A 66 10.03 -8.78 6.98
N CYS A 67 8.71 -8.93 7.15
CA CYS A 67 8.15 -9.82 8.17
C CYS A 67 7.96 -11.26 7.68
N ARG A 68 8.17 -11.52 6.38
CA ARG A 68 7.71 -12.76 5.77
C ARG A 68 8.36 -14.00 6.38
N ASP A 69 9.68 -14.01 6.46
CA ASP A 69 10.41 -15.20 6.93
C ASP A 69 10.06 -15.49 8.40
N ALA A 70 10.15 -14.47 9.27
CA ALA A 70 9.82 -14.59 10.69
C ALA A 70 8.38 -15.07 10.96
N ILE A 71 7.41 -14.63 10.14
CA ILE A 71 6.02 -15.05 10.27
C ILE A 71 5.83 -16.47 9.73
N CYS A 72 6.45 -16.82 8.61
CA CYS A 72 6.22 -18.12 7.97
C CYS A 72 7.00 -19.27 8.60
N GLU A 73 8.02 -18.98 9.40
CA GLU A 73 8.72 -19.96 10.23
C GLU A 73 8.00 -20.25 11.55
N LYS A 74 7.09 -19.38 11.99
CA LYS A 74 6.42 -19.50 13.30
C LYS A 74 5.05 -20.16 13.19
N GLU A 75 4.73 -21.02 14.16
CA GLU A 75 3.40 -21.60 14.33
C GLU A 75 2.53 -20.70 15.21
N PHE A 76 1.54 -20.03 14.62
CA PHE A 76 0.57 -19.22 15.37
C PHE A 76 -0.56 -20.07 15.92
N LYS A 77 -0.92 -19.83 17.18
CA LYS A 77 -2.08 -20.46 17.85
C LYS A 77 -3.38 -19.68 17.59
N ASP A 78 -4.49 -20.12 18.19
CA ASP A 78 -5.83 -19.54 18.02
C ASP A 78 -5.90 -18.01 18.30
N ASP A 79 -5.03 -17.47 19.17
CA ASP A 79 -4.98 -16.04 19.50
C ASP A 79 -3.96 -15.29 18.61
N LEU A 80 -4.28 -15.22 17.33
CA LEU A 80 -3.38 -14.81 16.25
C LEU A 80 -2.83 -13.39 16.42
N LEU A 81 -3.64 -12.45 16.89
CA LEU A 81 -3.39 -11.01 16.80
C LEU A 81 -2.26 -10.49 17.71
N PRO A 82 -2.24 -10.76 19.02
CA PRO A 82 -1.18 -10.29 19.90
C PRO A 82 0.18 -10.91 19.55
N GLU A 83 0.22 -12.22 19.30
CA GLU A 83 1.45 -12.92 18.92
C GLU A 83 1.99 -12.43 17.55
N LEU A 84 1.10 -12.19 16.60
CA LEU A 84 1.46 -11.61 15.30
C LEU A 84 2.02 -10.20 15.42
N LEU A 85 1.41 -9.35 16.26
CA LEU A 85 1.89 -7.97 16.48
C LEU A 85 3.31 -7.96 17.03
N GLU A 86 3.63 -8.83 17.98
CA GLU A 86 4.98 -8.94 18.54
C GLU A 86 6.00 -9.33 17.48
N VAL A 87 5.71 -10.38 16.69
CA VAL A 87 6.60 -10.85 15.62
C VAL A 87 6.79 -9.78 14.54
N VAL A 88 5.71 -9.12 14.14
CA VAL A 88 5.76 -8.02 13.15
C VAL A 88 6.63 -6.88 13.68
N LYS A 89 6.41 -6.47 14.92
CA LYS A 89 7.17 -5.38 15.55
C LYS A 89 8.66 -5.67 15.60
N GLU A 90 9.04 -6.88 16.03
CA GLU A 90 10.44 -7.32 16.09
C GLU A 90 11.07 -7.37 14.69
N SER A 91 10.35 -7.95 13.72
CA SER A 91 10.84 -8.08 12.34
C SER A 91 11.06 -6.73 11.66
N LEU A 92 10.18 -5.76 11.89
CA LEU A 92 10.30 -4.41 11.35
C LEU A 92 11.39 -3.60 12.06
N ALA A 93 11.59 -3.80 13.36
CA ALA A 93 12.63 -3.14 14.14
C ALA A 93 14.05 -3.66 13.82
N ALA A 94 14.17 -4.88 13.31
CA ALA A 94 15.45 -5.45 12.87
C ALA A 94 16.04 -4.76 11.62
N ASN A 95 15.27 -3.95 10.92
CA ASN A 95 15.69 -3.25 9.70
C ASN A 95 16.27 -1.86 10.02
N SER A 96 17.20 -1.38 9.19
CA SER A 96 17.79 -0.03 9.30
C SER A 96 16.82 1.11 8.94
N GLN A 97 15.71 0.79 8.29
CA GLN A 97 14.67 1.74 7.90
C GLN A 97 13.71 2.03 9.05
N SER A 98 13.98 3.10 9.80
CA SER A 98 13.18 3.53 10.97
C SER A 98 11.67 3.71 10.68
N PHE A 99 11.30 4.10 9.46
CA PHE A 99 9.90 4.28 9.08
C PHE A 99 9.09 2.98 9.03
N LEU A 100 9.75 1.81 8.92
CA LEU A 100 9.05 0.52 8.87
C LEU A 100 8.34 0.20 10.19
N VAL A 101 8.84 0.69 11.31
CA VAL A 101 8.20 0.52 12.64
C VAL A 101 6.83 1.20 12.70
N ALA A 102 6.58 2.20 11.85
CA ALA A 102 5.27 2.85 11.73
C ALA A 102 4.27 2.03 10.89
N LEU A 103 4.70 0.92 10.29
CA LEU A 103 3.87 0.03 9.49
C LEU A 103 3.40 -1.22 10.27
N GLU A 104 3.75 -1.33 11.55
CA GLU A 104 3.38 -2.45 12.43
C GLU A 104 1.89 -2.79 12.32
N ILE A 105 1.03 -1.78 12.48
CA ILE A 105 -0.43 -1.96 12.47
C ILE A 105 -0.96 -2.29 11.07
N PRO A 106 -0.64 -1.52 10.00
CA PRO A 106 -1.05 -1.90 8.64
C PRO A 106 -0.61 -3.31 8.21
N VAL A 107 0.62 -3.72 8.58
CA VAL A 107 1.16 -5.05 8.25
C VAL A 107 0.40 -6.13 9.01
N ALA A 108 0.17 -5.97 10.31
CA ALA A 108 -0.57 -6.95 11.11
C ALA A 108 -2.01 -7.11 10.59
N LEU A 109 -2.70 -6.01 10.26
CA LEU A 109 -4.06 -6.05 9.71
C LEU A 109 -4.11 -6.73 8.34
N TYR A 110 -3.13 -6.45 7.47
CA TYR A 110 -3.03 -7.12 6.18
C TYR A 110 -2.96 -8.64 6.35
N ILE A 111 -2.05 -9.10 7.21
CA ILE A 111 -1.81 -10.54 7.42
C ILE A 111 -3.00 -11.19 8.10
N THR A 112 -3.64 -10.50 9.05
CA THR A 112 -4.88 -10.96 9.69
C THR A 112 -6.01 -11.12 8.68
N LYS A 113 -6.19 -10.15 7.77
CA LYS A 113 -7.25 -10.18 6.76
C LYS A 113 -7.02 -11.25 5.70
N VAL A 114 -5.77 -11.45 5.27
CA VAL A 114 -5.40 -12.48 4.29
C VAL A 114 -5.34 -13.87 4.91
N GLY A 115 -5.01 -13.94 6.20
CA GLY A 115 -4.68 -15.15 6.95
C GLY A 115 -3.23 -15.56 6.76
N VAL A 116 -2.54 -15.94 7.85
CA VAL A 116 -1.11 -16.31 7.85
C VAL A 116 -0.81 -17.43 6.86
N ASN A 117 -1.65 -18.47 6.82
CA ASN A 117 -1.48 -19.60 5.91
C ASN A 117 -1.46 -19.17 4.43
N ASN A 118 -2.33 -18.23 4.05
CA ASN A 118 -2.39 -17.72 2.68
C ASN A 118 -1.22 -16.77 2.40
N PHE A 119 -0.86 -15.94 3.38
CA PHE A 119 0.30 -15.08 3.31
C PHE A 119 1.59 -15.88 3.02
N CYS A 120 1.83 -16.97 3.73
CA CYS A 120 3.04 -17.79 3.57
C CYS A 120 3.05 -18.62 2.28
N LYS A 121 1.89 -19.11 1.83
CA LYS A 121 1.77 -19.86 0.57
C LYS A 121 1.92 -19.00 -0.68
N SER A 122 1.68 -17.69 -0.58
CA SER A 122 1.80 -16.78 -1.72
C SER A 122 3.27 -16.65 -2.15
N SER A 123 3.81 -17.61 -2.90
CA SER A 123 5.24 -17.73 -3.28
C SER A 123 5.81 -16.48 -3.94
N ASP A 124 4.92 -15.62 -4.40
CA ASP A 124 5.23 -14.34 -4.96
C ASP A 124 4.44 -13.28 -4.19
N LEU A 125 5.14 -12.44 -3.43
CA LEU A 125 4.83 -11.02 -3.40
C LEU A 125 5.19 -10.39 -4.77
N SER A 126 4.96 -11.09 -5.89
CA SER A 126 4.63 -10.47 -7.18
C SER A 126 3.25 -9.88 -7.00
N LEU A 127 3.33 -8.76 -6.31
CA LEU A 127 2.43 -7.67 -6.37
C LEU A 127 2.42 -7.27 -7.84
N GLU A 128 1.57 -7.94 -8.62
CA GLU A 128 0.94 -7.31 -9.76
C GLU A 128 0.10 -6.18 -9.16
N GLY A 129 0.78 -5.11 -8.73
CA GLY A 129 0.28 -3.78 -8.95
C GLY A 129 -0.10 -3.81 -10.40
N GLN A 130 -1.41 -3.84 -10.65
CA GLN A 130 -2.01 -3.56 -11.95
C GLN A 130 -1.10 -2.51 -12.54
N LYS A 131 -0.23 -2.92 -13.49
CA LYS A 131 0.64 -1.97 -14.17
C LYS A 131 -0.39 -1.01 -14.70
N ARG A 132 -0.53 0.15 -14.05
CA ARG A 132 -1.14 1.28 -14.72
C ARG A 132 -0.21 1.34 -15.90
N LYS A 133 -0.71 0.86 -17.03
CA LYS A 133 -0.15 1.18 -18.33
C LYS A 133 -0.25 2.69 -18.27
N PHE A 134 0.79 3.35 -17.75
CA PHE A 134 1.12 4.64 -18.27
C PHE A 134 1.19 4.33 -19.75
N LEU A 135 0.17 4.76 -20.47
CA LEU A 135 0.32 5.04 -21.86
C LEU A 135 1.44 6.06 -21.86
N CYS A 136 2.69 5.57 -21.88
CA CYS A 136 3.73 6.28 -22.58
C CYS A 136 3.13 6.39 -23.97
N LEU A 137 2.52 7.55 -24.23
CA LEU A 137 2.22 7.98 -25.57
C LEU A 137 3.59 8.12 -26.23
N ASN A 138 4.13 6.99 -26.67
CA ASN A 138 5.16 6.98 -27.67
C ASN A 138 4.42 7.50 -28.90
N TRP A 139 4.64 8.78 -29.19
CA TRP A 139 4.16 9.42 -30.40
C TRP A 139 4.58 8.53 -31.57
N ALA A 140 3.61 7.83 -32.17
CA ALA A 140 3.84 6.94 -33.30
C ALA A 140 3.00 7.45 -34.48
N GLY A 141 3.59 7.47 -35.67
CA GLY A 141 2.97 8.05 -36.86
C GLY A 141 3.01 9.59 -36.89
N GLY A 142 2.22 10.19 -37.78
CA GLY A 142 2.25 11.63 -38.11
C GLY A 142 1.91 12.62 -36.99
N LEU A 143 1.63 12.14 -35.78
CA LEU A 143 1.49 12.96 -34.58
C LEU A 143 2.85 13.36 -34.00
N ALA A 144 3.93 12.61 -34.26
CA ALA A 144 5.27 12.92 -33.74
C ALA A 144 5.77 14.30 -34.21
N ASP A 145 5.46 14.69 -35.44
CA ASP A 145 5.83 15.99 -36.02
C ASP A 145 5.05 17.17 -35.41
N LEU A 146 3.91 16.90 -34.76
CA LEU A 146 3.08 17.93 -34.11
C LEU A 146 3.54 18.25 -32.69
N LYS A 147 4.43 17.43 -32.10
CA LYS A 147 4.95 17.63 -30.75
C LYS A 147 5.69 18.95 -30.57
N GLU A 148 6.34 19.45 -31.62
CA GLU A 148 7.08 20.72 -31.58
C GLU A 148 6.19 21.94 -31.90
N GLN A 149 5.02 21.72 -32.52
CA GLN A 149 4.14 22.79 -32.97
C GLN A 149 3.04 23.13 -31.97
N TYR A 150 2.70 22.23 -31.06
CA TYR A 150 1.55 22.38 -30.17
C TYR A 150 1.88 21.98 -28.73
N THR A 151 1.30 22.69 -27.78
CA THR A 151 1.34 22.27 -26.38
C THR A 151 0.39 21.08 -26.13
N SER A 152 0.65 20.31 -25.08
CA SER A 152 -0.18 19.13 -24.74
C SER A 152 -1.66 19.45 -24.55
N LEU A 153 -1.99 20.70 -24.19
CA LEU A 153 -3.38 21.15 -24.00
C LEU A 153 -4.06 21.48 -25.33
N GLU A 154 -3.34 22.08 -26.27
CA GLU A 154 -3.85 22.43 -27.61
C GLU A 154 -4.12 21.19 -28.46
N LEU A 155 -3.25 20.18 -28.33
CA LEU A 155 -3.43 18.88 -28.99
C LEU A 155 -4.68 18.14 -28.51
N GLN A 156 -5.01 18.18 -27.22
CA GLN A 156 -6.24 17.57 -26.70
C GLN A 156 -7.51 18.27 -27.22
N LYS A 157 -7.41 19.58 -27.43
CA LYS A 157 -8.52 20.37 -27.97
C LYS A 157 -8.72 20.08 -29.45
N GLN A 158 -7.65 20.13 -30.25
CA GLN A 158 -7.70 19.78 -31.67
C GLN A 158 -8.14 18.34 -31.92
N SER A 159 -7.67 17.37 -31.11
CA SER A 159 -8.11 15.98 -31.27
C SER A 159 -9.60 15.83 -31.05
N SER A 160 -10.20 16.62 -30.13
CA SER A 160 -11.65 16.62 -29.93
C SER A 160 -12.39 17.20 -31.14
N ASP A 161 -11.85 18.24 -31.77
CA ASP A 161 -12.46 18.90 -32.95
C ASP A 161 -12.37 18.04 -34.23
N TRP A 162 -11.32 17.22 -34.38
CA TRP A 162 -11.16 16.30 -35.52
C TRP A 162 -12.16 15.15 -35.50
N TRP A 163 -12.57 14.69 -34.31
CA TRP A 163 -13.54 13.62 -34.16
C TRP A 163 -15.00 14.09 -34.37
N ILE A 164 -15.23 15.40 -34.46
CA ILE A 164 -16.56 15.98 -34.66
C ILE A 164 -16.85 16.22 -36.15
N ASN A 165 -15.84 16.17 -37.02
CA ASN A 165 -15.96 16.47 -38.45
C ASN A 165 -15.73 15.27 -39.40
N ASP A 166 -15.79 14.04 -38.89
CA ASP A 166 -15.86 12.78 -39.66
C ASP A 166 -17.28 12.20 -39.57
#